data_AF-A0AAD6N3D5-F1
#
_entry.id   AF-A0AAD6N3D5-F1
#
_cell.length_a   1.000
_cell.length_b   1.000
_cell.length_c   1.000
_cell.angle_alpha   90.00
_cell.angle_beta   90.00
_cell.angle_gamma   90.00
#
_symmetry.space_group_name_H-M   'P 1'
#
loop_
_entity.id
_entity.type
_entity.pdbx_description
1 polymer ?
#
loop_
_entity_poly.entity_id
_entity_poly.type
_entity_poly.pdbx_seq_one_letter_code
_entity_poly.pdbx_strand_id
1 'polypeptide(L)' 'MHVLIVGGGLGGLSLAQSLRKQGISFEVFERDADENARFQGWAIALHSYQPTTQRKGNYPNM' A
#
# COMPACT_ATOMS: atom_id res chain seq x y z
N MET A 1 -12.08 -18.03 7.21
CA MET A 1 -12.17 -16.59 7.52
C MET A 1 -12.17 -15.82 6.20
N HIS A 2 -13.05 -14.85 6.03
CA HIS A 2 -13.16 -14.05 4.82
C HIS A 2 -13.26 -12.58 5.21
N VAL A 3 -12.47 -11.71 4.57
CA VAL A 3 -12.33 -10.30 4.94
C VAL A 3 -13.05 -9.40 3.93
N LEU A 4 -13.96 -8.55 4.40
CA LEU A 4 -14.59 -7.53 3.57
C LEU A 4 -13.82 -6.22 3.72
N ILE A 5 -13.36 -5.67 2.61
CA ILE A 5 -12.65 -4.38 2.55
C ILE A 5 -13.59 -3.35 1.93
N VAL A 6 -13.94 -2.30 2.67
CA VAL A 6 -14.76 -1.19 2.17
C VAL A 6 -13.84 -0.02 1.79
N GLY A 7 -13.75 0.24 0.49
CA GLY A 7 -12.92 1.27 -0.13
C GLY A 7 -11.80 0.69 -1.00
N GLY A 8 -11.83 0.98 -2.31
CA GLY A 8 -10.85 0.61 -3.33
C GLY A 8 -9.74 1.65 -3.51
N GLY A 9 -9.46 2.48 -2.51
CA GLY A 9 -8.33 3.41 -2.52
C GLY A 9 -6.98 2.72 -2.26
N LEU A 10 -5.88 3.50 -2.29
CA LEU A 10 -4.51 3.00 -2.12
C LEU A 10 -4.33 2.13 -0.88
N GLY A 11 -4.90 2.52 0.27
CA GLY A 11 -4.81 1.75 1.51
C GLY A 11 -5.57 0.42 1.44
N GLY A 12 -6.80 0.42 0.92
CA GLY A 12 -7.63 -0.77 0.77
C GLY A 12 -7.03 -1.78 -0.20
N LEU A 13 -6.55 -1.32 -1.36
CA LEU A 13 -5.87 -2.17 -2.33
C LEU A 13 -4.52 -2.68 -1.84
N SER A 14 -3.79 -1.88 -1.05
CA SER A 14 -2.54 -2.33 -0.41
C SER A 14 -2.80 -3.45 0.61
N LEU A 15 -3.87 -3.34 1.39
CA LEU A 15 -4.32 -4.40 2.30
C LEU A 15 -4.74 -5.66 1.53
N ALA A 16 -5.60 -5.52 0.52
CA ALA A 16 -6.03 -6.60 -0.35
C ALA A 16 -4.82 -7.36 -0.93
N GLN A 17 -3.81 -6.63 -1.41
CA GLN A 17 -2.58 -7.22 -1.94
C GLN A 17 -1.79 -7.99 -0.88
N SER A 18 -1.74 -7.51 0.36
CA SER A 18 -1.11 -8.24 1.48
C SER A 18 -1.86 -9.53 1.81
N LEU A 19 -3.19 -9.47 1.91
CA LEU A 19 -4.04 -10.65 2.16
C LEU A 19 -3.92 -11.68 1.05
N ARG A 20 -3.89 -11.25 -0.22
CA ARG A 20 -3.66 -12.11 -1.39
C ARG A 20 -2.35 -12.88 -1.27
N LYS A 21 -1.25 -12.20 -0.90
CA LYS A 21 0.07 -12.83 -0.72
C LYS A 21 0.09 -13.86 0.41
N GLN A 22 -0.77 -13.70 1.42
CA GLN A 22 -0.90 -14.64 2.53
C GLN A 22 -1.94 -15.75 2.27
N GLY A 23 -2.59 -15.78 1.09
CA GLY A 23 -3.62 -16.75 0.77
C GLY A 23 -4.92 -16.58 1.56
N ILE A 24 -5.16 -15.40 2.12
CA ILE A 24 -6.38 -15.09 2.88
C ILE A 24 -7.47 -14.63 1.91
N SER A 25 -8.67 -15.18 2.03
CA SER A 25 -9.83 -14.83 1.20
C SER A 25 -10.37 -13.43 1.57
N PHE A 26 -10.63 -12.59 0.57
CA PHE A 26 -11.18 -11.25 0.76
C PHE A 26 -12.03 -10.80 -0.44
N GLU A 27 -12.84 -9.77 -0.22
CA GLU A 27 -13.59 -9.04 -1.24
C GLU A 27 -13.48 -7.54 -0.99
N VAL A 28 -13.42 -6.73 -2.07
CA VAL A 28 -13.28 -5.28 -2.01
C VAL A 28 -14.53 -4.62 -2.59
N PHE A 29 -15.14 -3.72 -1.84
CA PHE A 29 -16.26 -2.90 -2.28
C PHE A 29 -15.82 -1.44 -2.42
N GLU A 30 -15.98 -0.86 -3.60
CA GLU A 30 -15.76 0.57 -3.84
C GLU A 30 -17.08 1.22 -4.26
N ARG A 31 -17.26 2.48 -3.86
CA ARG A 31 -18.46 3.27 -4.18
C ARG A 31 -18.46 3.71 -5.65
N ASP A 32 -17.28 3.99 -6.19
CA ASP A 32 -17.12 4.38 -7.58
C ASP A 32 -17.53 3.25 -8.53
N ALA A 33 -18.31 3.58 -9.56
CA ALA A 33 -18.79 2.61 -10.53
C ALA A 33 -17.67 2.07 -11.44
N ASP A 34 -16.66 2.90 -11.69
CA ASP A 34 -15.55 2.62 -12.61
C ASP A 34 -14.22 3.14 -12.02
N GLU A 35 -13.11 2.56 -12.45
CA GLU A 35 -11.75 2.97 -12.02
C GLU A 35 -11.41 4.44 -12.35
N ASN A 36 -12.09 5.02 -13.34
CA ASN A 36 -11.90 6.40 -13.80
C ASN A 36 -12.98 7.37 -13.29
N ALA A 37 -13.85 6.93 -12.36
CA ALA A 37 -14.98 7.75 -11.91
C ALA A 37 -14.58 9.04 -11.17
N ARG A 38 -13.34 9.10 -10.65
CA ARG A 38 -12.79 10.29 -9.99
C ARG A 38 -11.70 10.91 -10.84
N PHE A 39 -11.67 12.25 -10.84
CA PHE A 39 -10.49 12.99 -11.29
C PHE A 39 -9.30 12.56 -10.41
N GLN A 40 -8.30 11.93 -11.03
CA GLN A 40 -7.05 11.56 -10.36
C GLN A 40 -6.43 12.86 -9.84
N GLY A 41 -6.47 13.07 -8.53
CA GLY A 41 -6.06 14.32 -7.89
C GLY A 41 -4.54 14.55 -7.95
N TRP A 42 -4.00 15.12 -6.88
CA TRP A 42 -2.56 15.40 -6.78
C TRP A 42 -1.73 14.12 -6.64
N ALA A 43 -0.51 14.13 -7.19
CA ALA A 43 0.42 13.00 -7.11
C ALA A 43 0.83 12.70 -5.66
N ILE A 44 0.92 11.40 -5.32
CA ILE A 44 1.39 10.92 -4.01
C ILE A 44 2.78 10.32 -4.19
N ALA A 45 3.72 10.71 -3.33
CA ALA A 45 5.07 10.16 -3.32
C ALA A 45 5.22 9.05 -2.29
N LEU A 46 5.69 7.87 -2.73
CA LEU A 46 6.04 6.76 -1.86
C LEU A 46 7.47 6.95 -1.33
N HIS A 47 7.62 6.89 0.00
CA HIS A 47 8.92 7.00 0.66
C HIS A 47 9.24 5.70 1.38
N SER A 48 10.45 5.19 1.16
CA SER A 48 10.97 4.07 1.93
C SER A 48 11.53 4.59 3.24
N TYR A 49 10.99 4.13 4.37
CA TYR A 49 11.64 4.36 5.65
C TYR A 49 12.82 3.41 5.81
N GLN A 50 14.02 3.97 5.92
CA GLN A 50 15.22 3.23 6.29
C GLN A 50 15.59 3.62 7.72
N PRO A 51 15.62 2.65 8.67
CA PRO A 51 16.05 2.93 10.03
C PRO A 51 17.49 3.45 10.03
N THR A 52 17.74 4.57 10.70
CA THR A 52 19.08 5.17 10.82
C THR A 52 20.08 4.24 11.52
N THR A 53 19.59 3.23 12.23
CA THR A 53 20.40 2.19 12.91
C THR A 53 21.18 1.29 11.93
N GLN A 54 20.87 1.28 10.63
CA GLN A 54 21.67 0.54 9.63
C GLN A 54 22.83 1.36 9.01
N ARG A 55 23.04 2.63 9.40
CA ARG A 55 24.22 3.42 8.98
C ARG A 55 25.47 3.15 9.84
N LYS A 56 25.73 1.89 10.22
CA LYS A 56 26.99 1.48 10.87
C LYS A 56 27.75 0.58 9.90
N GLY A 57 28.60 1.16 9.05
CA GLY A 57 29.46 0.36 8.15
C GLY A 57 30.43 1.11 7.24
N ASN A 58 30.13 2.33 6.77
CA ASN A 58 30.95 2.97 5.72
C ASN A 58 31.42 4.38 6.09
N TYR A 59 32.27 4.49 7.12
CA TYR A 59 33.26 5.56 7.16
C TYR A 59 34.60 4.96 6.71
N PRO A 60 34.98 5.03 5.42
CA PRO A 60 36.38 4.85 5.09
C PRO A 60 37.15 6.01 5.72
N ASN A 61 38.28 5.69 6.35
CA ASN A 61 39.12 6.59 7.13
C ASN A 61 39.42 7.92 6.40
N MET A 62 39.32 9.03 7.15
CA MET A 62 39.87 10.39 6.91
C MET A 62 39.98 10.89 5.47
#